data_AF-A0A3N2PAT5-F1
#
_entry.id   AF-A0A3N2PAT5-F1
#
_cell.length_a   1.000
_cell.length_b   1.000
_cell.length_c   1.000
_cell.angle_alpha   90.00
_cell.angle_beta   90.00
_cell.angle_gamma   90.00
#
_symmetry.space_group_name_H-M   'P 1'
#
loop_
_entity.id
_entity.type
_entity.pdbx_description
1 polymer ?
#
loop_
_entity_poly.entity_id
_entity_poly.type
_entity_poly.pdbx_seq_one_letter_code
_entity_poly.pdbx_strand_id
1 'polypeptide(L)'
;MSYDLAVWEGDRPADNAAALTTFEALYERYVTNGQIPPTPRIRAYVEALLERWIDLTEDDDERSPWATGPLIKEASGPFIYFPMVYSRREEVSAGAARIAAEHGLVCFDPQLGLLRPAPEEL
;
A
#
# COMPACT_ATOMS: atom_id res chain seq x y z
N MET A 1 -16.15 6.14 -2.23
CA MET A 1 -15.03 6.05 -3.20
C MET A 1 -13.76 5.84 -2.41
N SER A 2 -12.93 4.87 -2.79
CA SER A 2 -11.61 4.62 -2.22
C SER A 2 -10.50 5.17 -3.12
N TYR A 3 -9.29 5.20 -2.57
CA TYR A 3 -8.05 5.43 -3.27
C TYR A 3 -7.06 4.36 -2.83
N ASP A 4 -6.41 3.69 -3.74
CA ASP A 4 -5.62 2.50 -3.45
C ASP A 4 -4.13 2.78 -3.59
N LEU A 5 -3.32 2.03 -2.87
CA LEU A 5 -1.88 1.94 -3.11
C LEU A 5 -1.46 0.47 -3.14
N ALA A 6 -0.42 0.20 -3.93
CA ALA A 6 0.26 -1.08 -3.96
C ALA A 6 1.69 -0.91 -3.44
N VAL A 7 2.10 -1.75 -2.50
CA VAL A 7 3.45 -1.72 -1.91
C VAL A 7 4.04 -3.12 -1.90
N TRP A 8 5.31 -3.26 -2.31
CA TRP A 8 5.99 -4.55 -2.34
C TRP A 8 7.47 -4.51 -1.99
N GLU A 9 8.01 -5.68 -1.65
CA GLU A 9 9.44 -5.92 -1.56
C GLU A 9 10.06 -6.15 -2.95
N GLY A 10 11.22 -5.54 -3.19
CA GLY A 10 12.02 -5.79 -4.39
C GLY A 10 12.80 -4.55 -4.80
N ASP A 11 13.55 -4.69 -5.89
CA ASP A 11 14.23 -3.56 -6.49
C ASP A 11 13.20 -2.60 -7.11
N ARG A 12 13.46 -1.29 -6.99
CA ARG A 12 12.62 -0.27 -7.61
C ARG A 12 12.63 -0.46 -9.13
N PRO A 13 11.46 -0.61 -9.80
CA PRO A 13 11.40 -0.69 -11.26
C PRO A 13 12.02 0.52 -11.93
N ALA A 14 12.52 0.34 -13.15
CA ALA A 14 13.22 1.39 -13.91
C ALA A 14 12.31 2.58 -14.25
N ASP A 15 11.03 2.33 -14.49
CA ASP A 15 10.04 3.33 -14.83
C ASP A 15 8.62 2.90 -14.42
N ASN A 16 7.66 3.79 -14.65
CA ASN A 16 6.26 3.58 -14.32
C ASN A 16 5.60 2.42 -15.10
N ALA A 17 6.04 2.15 -16.34
CA ALA A 17 5.49 1.07 -17.14
C ALA A 17 5.95 -0.29 -16.60
N ALA A 18 7.23 -0.42 -16.25
CA ALA A 18 7.76 -1.60 -15.58
C ALA A 18 7.13 -1.81 -14.19
N ALA A 19 6.82 -0.72 -13.48
CA ALA A 19 6.12 -0.78 -12.20
C ALA A 19 4.69 -1.29 -12.36
N LEU A 20 3.95 -0.82 -13.37
CA LEU A 20 2.60 -1.30 -13.69
C LEU A 20 2.59 -2.80 -13.99
N THR A 21 3.48 -3.28 -14.86
CA THR A 21 3.60 -4.73 -15.16
C THR A 21 3.92 -5.55 -13.91
N THR A 22 4.78 -5.03 -13.03
CA THR A 22 5.12 -5.69 -11.77
C THR A 22 3.91 -5.75 -10.83
N PHE A 23 3.18 -4.62 -10.70
CA PHE A 23 1.95 -4.55 -9.91
C PHE A 23 0.91 -5.56 -10.39
N GLU A 24 0.61 -5.62 -11.69
CA GLU A 24 -0.37 -6.56 -12.25
C GLU A 24 -0.01 -8.02 -11.92
N ALA A 25 1.27 -8.38 -12.07
CA ALA A 25 1.75 -9.72 -11.76
C ALA A 25 1.64 -10.06 -10.25
N LEU A 26 1.94 -9.10 -9.37
CA LEU A 26 1.83 -9.28 -7.93
C LEU A 26 0.37 -9.35 -7.49
N TYR A 27 -0.49 -8.50 -8.04
CA TYR A 27 -1.92 -8.48 -7.74
C TYR A 27 -2.56 -9.81 -8.11
N GLU A 28 -2.29 -10.32 -9.32
CA GLU A 28 -2.78 -11.62 -9.75
C GLU A 28 -2.30 -12.74 -8.82
N ARG A 29 -1.04 -12.69 -8.39
CA ARG A 29 -0.46 -13.73 -7.54
C ARG A 29 -0.98 -13.72 -6.10
N TYR A 30 -1.09 -12.55 -5.48
CA TYR A 30 -1.28 -12.40 -4.03
C TYR A 30 -2.68 -11.93 -3.64
N VAL A 31 -3.47 -11.42 -4.58
CA VAL A 31 -4.86 -11.00 -4.37
C VAL A 31 -5.82 -11.96 -5.06
N THR A 32 -5.65 -12.24 -6.35
CA THR A 32 -6.56 -13.13 -7.10
C THR A 32 -6.37 -14.60 -6.73
N ASN A 33 -5.13 -15.10 -6.73
CA ASN A 33 -4.82 -16.53 -6.61
C ASN A 33 -4.72 -17.05 -5.16
N GLY A 34 -4.95 -16.18 -4.17
CA GLY A 34 -5.04 -16.53 -2.76
C GLY A 34 -3.94 -15.92 -1.90
N GLN A 35 -4.31 -15.58 -0.66
CA GLN A 35 -3.42 -14.94 0.28
C GLN A 35 -2.55 -15.96 1.04
N ILE A 36 -1.25 -15.70 1.09
CA ILE A 36 -0.30 -16.30 2.04
C ILE A 36 0.07 -15.29 3.15
N PRO A 37 0.60 -15.75 4.30
CA PRO A 37 1.03 -14.84 5.37
C PRO A 37 2.01 -13.76 4.86
N PRO A 38 1.87 -12.50 5.31
CA PRO A 38 2.76 -11.43 4.90
C PRO A 38 4.17 -11.67 5.44
N THR A 39 5.16 -11.26 4.66
CA THR A 39 6.57 -11.28 5.06
C THR A 39 6.81 -10.34 6.24
N PRO A 40 7.92 -10.52 6.98
CA PRO A 40 8.26 -9.63 8.09
C PRO A 40 8.37 -8.14 7.69
N ARG A 41 8.85 -7.82 6.48
CA ARG A 41 9.00 -6.43 6.05
C ARG A 41 7.66 -5.78 5.72
N ILE A 42 6.75 -6.50 5.04
CA ILE A 42 5.39 -6.02 4.79
C ILE A 42 4.62 -5.87 6.11
N ARG A 43 4.77 -6.82 7.05
CA ARG A 43 4.20 -6.68 8.39
C ARG A 43 4.71 -5.43 9.10
N ALA A 44 6.02 -5.19 9.11
CA ALA A 44 6.60 -4.00 9.73
C ALA A 44 6.11 -2.71 9.08
N TYR A 45 5.89 -2.71 7.77
CA TYR A 45 5.29 -1.57 7.06
C TYR A 45 3.84 -1.33 7.48
N VAL A 46 3.02 -2.37 7.60
CA VAL A 46 1.64 -2.24 8.12
C VAL A 46 1.64 -1.71 9.55
N GLU A 47 2.51 -2.23 10.42
CA GLU A 47 2.65 -1.75 11.80
C GLU A 47 3.00 -0.25 11.83
N ALA A 48 3.94 0.21 11.00
CA ALA A 48 4.29 1.63 10.90
C ALA A 48 3.15 2.52 10.36
N LEU A 49 2.31 2.02 9.44
CA LEU A 49 1.08 2.71 9.04
C LEU A 49 0.13 2.86 10.22
N LEU A 50 -0.04 1.80 11.02
CA LEU A 50 -0.98 1.75 12.14
C LEU A 50 -0.50 2.53 13.37
N GLU A 51 0.81 2.79 13.51
CA GLU A 51 1.35 3.75 14.49
C GLU A 51 0.91 5.19 14.19
N ARG A 52 0.71 5.52 12.90
CA ARG A 52 0.34 6.86 12.46
C ARG A 52 -1.17 7.05 12.28
N TRP A 53 -1.86 6.03 11.79
CA TRP A 53 -3.29 6.09 11.52
C TRP A 53 -4.01 4.89 12.11
N ILE A 54 -5.09 5.17 12.85
CA ILE A 54 -5.90 4.14 13.50
C ILE A 54 -6.43 3.12 12.49
N ASP A 55 -6.36 1.84 12.84
CA ASP A 55 -6.88 0.75 12.02
C ASP A 55 -8.41 0.85 11.87
N LEU A 56 -8.95 0.27 10.80
CA LEU A 56 -10.38 0.10 10.65
C LEU A 56 -10.78 -1.28 11.19
N THR A 57 -11.51 -1.30 12.30
CA THR A 57 -12.06 -2.53 12.91
C THR A 57 -13.56 -2.63 12.66
N GLU A 58 -14.19 -3.72 13.15
CA GLU A 58 -15.62 -4.01 12.93
C GLU A 58 -16.59 -2.91 13.42
N ASP A 59 -16.13 -2.02 14.30
CA ASP A 59 -16.93 -0.91 14.84
C ASP A 59 -16.95 0.35 13.94
N ASP A 60 -16.34 0.30 12.75
CA ASP A 60 -16.27 1.38 11.73
C ASP A 60 -15.87 2.74 12.33
N ASP A 61 -14.57 2.96 12.51
CA ASP A 61 -14.06 4.21 13.07
C ASP A 61 -13.91 5.28 11.98
N GLU A 62 -14.79 6.28 11.97
CA GLU A 62 -14.75 7.42 11.04
C GLU A 62 -13.39 8.18 11.07
N ARG A 63 -12.57 7.98 12.11
CA ARG A 63 -11.23 8.56 12.21
C ARG A 63 -10.18 7.76 11.43
N SER A 64 -10.47 6.50 11.12
CA SER A 64 -9.61 5.65 10.29
C SER A 64 -9.58 6.20 8.87
N PRO A 65 -8.40 6.37 8.26
CA PRO A 65 -8.31 6.71 6.85
C PRO A 65 -8.49 5.50 5.94
N TRP A 66 -8.53 4.27 6.47
CA TRP A 66 -8.62 3.06 5.67
C TRP A 66 -10.06 2.84 5.23
N ALA A 67 -10.25 2.35 4.00
CA ALA A 67 -11.58 2.04 3.48
C ALA A 67 -11.96 0.56 3.70
N THR A 68 -10.98 -0.27 4.06
CA THR A 68 -11.16 -1.65 4.52
C THR A 68 -10.24 -1.91 5.69
N GLY A 69 -10.60 -2.89 6.52
CA GLY A 69 -9.73 -3.34 7.60
C GLY A 69 -10.18 -4.64 8.25
N PRO A 70 -9.40 -5.15 9.21
CA PRO A 70 -8.13 -4.60 9.66
C PRO A 70 -7.05 -4.63 8.58
N LEU A 71 -6.22 -3.59 8.51
CA LEU A 71 -5.29 -3.32 7.40
C LEU A 71 -4.33 -4.48 7.13
N ILE A 72 -3.94 -5.24 8.16
CA ILE A 72 -3.06 -6.40 8.02
C ILE A 72 -3.66 -7.52 7.15
N LYS A 73 -4.99 -7.57 6.98
CA LYS A 73 -5.66 -8.55 6.10
C LYS A 73 -5.53 -8.20 4.61
N GLU A 74 -5.11 -6.98 4.29
CA GLU A 74 -4.82 -6.56 2.92
C GLU A 74 -3.41 -7.01 2.46
N ALA A 75 -2.59 -7.47 3.39
CA ALA A 75 -1.21 -7.88 3.14
C ALA A 75 -1.11 -9.38 2.80
N SER A 76 -0.34 -9.71 1.78
CA SER A 76 -0.04 -11.09 1.43
C SER A 76 1.35 -11.28 0.83
N GLY A 77 2.12 -12.20 1.42
CA GLY A 77 3.51 -12.43 1.02
C GLY A 77 4.32 -11.12 1.04
N PRO A 78 5.09 -10.81 -0.02
CA PRO A 78 5.90 -9.60 -0.14
C PRO A 78 5.10 -8.40 -0.70
N PHE A 79 3.76 -8.44 -0.66
CA PHE A 79 2.89 -7.44 -1.29
C PHE A 79 1.77 -7.02 -0.34
N ILE A 80 1.35 -5.76 -0.44
CA ILE A 80 0.10 -5.27 0.13
C ILE A 80 -0.58 -4.36 -0.90
N TYR A 81 -1.89 -4.55 -1.07
CA TYR A 81 -2.75 -3.67 -1.84
C TYR A 81 -3.87 -3.22 -0.92
N PHE A 82 -3.95 -1.92 -0.62
CA PHE A 82 -4.85 -1.45 0.43
C PHE A 82 -5.59 -0.16 0.02
N PRO A 83 -6.90 -0.08 0.31
CA PRO A 83 -7.72 1.08 0.02
C PRO A 83 -7.75 2.06 1.20
N MET A 84 -7.71 3.36 0.89
CA MET A 84 -7.98 4.46 1.83
C MET A 84 -9.21 5.25 1.38
N VAL A 85 -9.87 5.94 2.31
CA VAL A 85 -11.00 6.81 1.97
C VAL A 85 -10.54 7.98 1.10
N TYR A 86 -11.27 8.23 0.01
CA TYR A 86 -10.87 9.22 -1.00
C TYR A 86 -10.73 10.64 -0.45
N SER A 87 -11.48 10.98 0.62
CA SER A 87 -11.43 12.28 1.30
C SER A 87 -10.09 12.56 1.99
N ARG A 88 -9.32 11.52 2.33
CA ARG A 88 -8.01 11.63 3.00
C ARG A 88 -6.83 11.24 2.12
N ARG A 89 -7.06 10.97 0.83
CA ARG A 89 -6.05 10.39 -0.08
C ARG A 89 -4.77 11.22 -0.19
N GLU A 90 -4.85 12.54 -0.19
CA GLU A 90 -3.67 13.40 -0.39
C GLU A 90 -2.68 13.24 0.77
N GLU A 91 -3.18 13.36 2.02
CA GLU A 91 -2.39 13.17 3.24
C GLU A 91 -1.87 11.73 3.36
N VAL A 92 -2.78 10.76 3.19
CA VAL A 92 -2.54 9.36 3.54
C VAL A 92 -1.67 8.69 2.49
N SER A 93 -1.90 8.94 1.19
CA SER A 93 -1.09 8.31 0.12
C SER A 93 0.37 8.78 0.17
N ALA A 94 0.61 10.08 0.34
CA ALA A 94 1.95 10.64 0.43
C ALA A 94 2.69 10.12 1.67
N GLY A 95 2.00 10.09 2.82
CA GLY A 95 2.59 9.59 4.05
C GLY A 95 2.89 8.08 4.00
N ALA A 96 1.99 7.29 3.42
CA ALA A 96 2.20 5.85 3.22
C ALA A 96 3.37 5.56 2.27
N ALA A 97 3.47 6.29 1.15
CA ALA A 97 4.59 6.17 0.22
C ALA A 97 5.94 6.51 0.88
N ARG A 98 5.99 7.53 1.73
CA ARG A 98 7.20 7.88 2.50
C ARG A 98 7.60 6.77 3.47
N ILE A 99 6.64 6.21 4.22
CA ILE A 99 6.91 5.08 5.13
C ILE A 99 7.38 3.85 4.34
N ALA A 100 6.82 3.60 3.15
CA ALA A 100 7.29 2.52 2.28
C ALA A 100 8.76 2.72 1.89
N ALA A 101 9.15 3.94 1.50
CA ALA A 101 10.54 4.28 1.19
C ALA A 101 11.49 4.10 2.40
N GLU A 102 11.06 4.49 3.61
CA GLU A 102 11.82 4.28 4.86
C GLU A 102 12.05 2.80 5.16
N HIS A 103 11.14 1.92 4.71
CA HIS A 103 11.25 0.47 4.84
C HIS A 103 11.96 -0.20 3.65
N GLY A 104 12.47 0.58 2.68
CA GLY A 104 13.09 0.05 1.47
C GLY A 104 12.12 -0.74 0.58
N LEU A 105 10.85 -0.35 0.57
CA LEU A 105 9.79 -0.93 -0.24
C LEU A 105 9.50 -0.07 -1.46
N VAL A 106 8.93 -0.71 -2.48
CA VAL A 106 8.42 -0.01 -3.66
C VAL A 106 6.97 0.36 -3.41
N CYS A 107 6.60 1.61 -3.66
CA CYS A 107 5.21 2.08 -3.62
C CYS A 107 4.77 2.50 -5.03
N PHE A 108 3.58 2.05 -5.44
CA PHE A 108 2.96 2.37 -6.72
C PHE A 108 1.54 2.84 -6.50
N ASP A 109 1.16 3.83 -7.30
CA ASP A 109 -0.15 4.42 -7.35
C ASP A 109 -0.89 3.90 -8.59
N PRO A 110 -1.83 2.94 -8.45
CA PRO A 110 -2.54 2.37 -9.60
C PRO A 110 -3.47 3.37 -10.29
N GLN A 111 -3.93 4.41 -9.59
CA GLN A 111 -4.83 5.42 -10.14
C GLN A 111 -4.07 6.41 -11.02
N LEU A 112 -2.85 6.76 -10.62
CA LEU A 112 -1.98 7.65 -11.40
C LEU A 112 -1.04 6.90 -12.35
N GLY A 113 -0.87 5.59 -12.16
CA GLY A 113 0.03 4.75 -12.93
C GLY A 113 1.50 5.15 -12.73
N LEU A 114 1.92 5.47 -11.50
CA LEU A 114 3.27 5.94 -11.23
C LEU A 114 3.88 5.45 -9.91
N LEU A 115 5.21 5.42 -9.87
CA LEU A 115 5.99 5.12 -8.67
C LEU A 115 5.95 6.28 -7.67
N ARG A 116 5.79 5.95 -6.39
CA ARG A 116 5.79 6.89 -5.27
C ARG A 116 7.01 6.66 -4.33
N PRO A 117 7.44 7.66 -3.54
CA PRO A 117 7.14 9.08 -3.73
C PRO A 117 7.53 9.54 -5.15
N ALA A 118 6.72 10.43 -5.72
CA ALA A 118 7.07 11.06 -6.99
C ALA A 118 8.20 12.07 -6.76
N PRO A 119 9.02 12.41 -7.77
CA PRO A 119 10.13 13.36 -7.62
C PRO A 119 9.74 14.70 -6.99
N GLU A 120 8.51 15.16 -7.21
CA GLU A 120 7.92 16.37 -6.65
C GLU A 120 7.53 16.28 -5.16
N GLU A 121 7.59 15.09 -4.56
CA GLU A 121 7.26 14.83 -3.15
C GLU A 121 8.50 14.61 -2.26
N LEU A 122 9.71 14.69 -2.86
CA LEU A 122 11.01 14.61 -2.20
C LEU A 122 11.54 15.99 -1.83
#